data_AF-A0A066Z7E3-F1
#
_entry.id   AF-A0A066Z7E3-F1
#
_cell.length_a   1.000
_cell.length_b   1.000
_cell.length_c   1.000
_cell.angle_alpha   90.00
_cell.angle_beta   90.00
_cell.angle_gamma   90.00
#
_symmetry.space_group_name_H-M   'P 1'
#
loop_
_entity.id
_entity.type
_entity.pdbx_description
1 polymer ?
#
loop_
_entity_poly.entity_id
_entity_poly.type
_entity_poly.pdbx_seq_one_letter_code
_entity_poly.pdbx_strand_id
1 'polypeptide(L)'
;MTNAPLHLTVLGSATPYPSVDNPCSGYLVAGGGARIWVDAGSGTLGPLQRHVRLDELDAIWISHLHADHSADLLTAYYGLLYADLRPAAPIPLFGPPGTADRLAGFLTNSGTRSPVESAFAVTELTDGHRTAVGGLELTARAVAHDIPAFALRVAAGGASLVYSGDTAPCPALTELAADCTALLCEAESSRPPADGPQVHHTPEDAGATATAAGAGRLILTHVGRSLTPRQALARAATRYPGPVEYAAPGAGFPIG
;
A
#
# COMPACT_ATOMS: atom_id res chain seq x y z
N MET A 1 -20.85 0.03 -20.34
CA MET A 1 -19.66 -0.63 -19.77
C MET A 1 -19.89 -0.70 -18.28
N THR A 2 -20.18 -1.87 -17.73
CA THR A 2 -20.43 -2.04 -16.29
C THR A 2 -19.14 -1.73 -15.56
N ASN A 3 -19.16 -0.74 -14.66
CA ASN A 3 -18.02 -0.39 -13.82
C ASN A 3 -17.68 -1.63 -12.99
N ALA A 4 -16.53 -2.26 -13.23
CA ALA A 4 -16.12 -3.42 -12.45
C ALA A 4 -16.03 -3.00 -10.96
N PRO A 5 -16.52 -3.83 -10.04
CA PRO A 5 -16.47 -3.52 -8.61
C PRO A 5 -15.02 -3.34 -8.16
N LEU A 6 -14.83 -2.52 -7.13
CA LEU A 6 -13.52 -2.28 -6.54
C LEU A 6 -12.98 -3.61 -5.99
N HIS A 7 -11.72 -3.95 -6.30
CA HIS A 7 -11.12 -5.23 -5.96
C HIS A 7 -9.68 -5.03 -5.50
N LEU A 8 -9.31 -5.69 -4.41
CA LEU A 8 -7.95 -5.73 -3.86
C LEU A 8 -7.35 -7.10 -4.14
N THR A 9 -6.13 -7.14 -4.70
CA THR A 9 -5.32 -8.36 -4.81
C THR A 9 -4.05 -8.18 -4.01
N VAL A 10 -3.74 -9.14 -3.15
CA VAL A 10 -2.52 -9.11 -2.33
C VAL A 10 -1.37 -9.70 -3.13
N LEU A 11 -0.36 -8.88 -3.45
CA LEU A 11 0.84 -9.34 -4.14
C LEU A 11 1.87 -9.84 -3.13
N GLY A 12 1.97 -9.14 -1.99
CA GLY A 12 2.76 -9.52 -0.83
C GLY A 12 2.33 -8.73 0.41
N SER A 13 2.65 -9.27 1.58
CA SER A 13 2.26 -8.74 2.89
C SER A 13 3.32 -8.95 3.97
N ALA A 14 4.53 -9.38 3.58
CA ALA A 14 5.63 -9.61 4.51
C ALA A 14 6.31 -8.30 4.95
N THR A 15 6.96 -8.36 6.10
CA THR A 15 7.77 -7.28 6.67
C THR A 15 8.92 -7.83 7.54
N PRO A 16 10.07 -7.13 7.65
CA PRO A 16 10.52 -6.02 6.80
C PRO A 16 11.26 -6.53 5.55
N TYR A 17 11.19 -7.84 5.30
CA TYR A 17 11.83 -8.50 4.16
C TYR A 17 10.97 -9.70 3.74
N PRO A 18 11.10 -10.18 2.49
CA PRO A 18 10.21 -11.20 1.97
C PRO A 18 10.45 -12.55 2.66
N SER A 19 9.40 -13.34 2.76
CA SER A 19 9.50 -14.75 3.15
C SER A 19 9.17 -15.65 1.96
N VAL A 20 9.30 -16.97 2.14
CA VAL A 20 9.01 -17.94 1.08
C VAL A 20 7.58 -17.73 0.59
N ASP A 21 7.43 -17.48 -0.71
CA ASP A 21 6.17 -17.21 -1.41
C ASP A 21 5.35 -16.00 -0.88
N ASN A 22 5.96 -15.13 -0.07
CA ASN A 22 5.35 -13.90 0.41
C ASN A 22 6.33 -12.74 0.23
N PRO A 23 6.19 -11.97 -0.86
CA PRO A 23 6.91 -10.71 -1.02
C PRO A 23 6.62 -9.72 0.10
N CYS A 24 7.37 -8.61 0.14
CA CYS A 24 7.03 -7.51 1.02
C CYS A 24 5.69 -6.84 0.63
N SER A 25 5.29 -5.78 1.34
CA SER A 25 4.08 -5.02 1.06
C SER A 25 3.92 -4.65 -0.40
N GLY A 26 2.84 -5.14 -1.00
CA GLY A 26 2.39 -4.67 -2.30
C GLY A 26 1.04 -5.25 -2.64
N TYR A 27 0.21 -4.41 -3.23
CA TYR A 27 -1.19 -4.71 -3.49
C TYR A 27 -1.58 -4.15 -4.86
N LEU A 28 -2.47 -4.85 -5.55
CA LEU A 28 -3.10 -4.34 -6.76
C LEU A 28 -4.54 -3.97 -6.44
N VAL A 29 -4.87 -2.69 -6.60
CA VAL A 29 -6.24 -2.19 -6.48
C VAL A 29 -6.79 -1.94 -7.89
N ALA A 30 -7.89 -2.61 -8.23
CA ALA A 30 -8.52 -2.49 -9.54
C ALA A 30 -10.00 -2.12 -9.39
N GLY A 31 -10.50 -1.27 -10.29
CA GLY A 31 -11.89 -0.81 -10.28
C GLY A 31 -12.02 0.47 -11.10
N GLY A 32 -13.23 0.88 -11.45
CA GLY A 32 -13.41 2.15 -12.19
C GLY A 32 -12.68 2.19 -13.55
N GLY A 33 -12.32 1.04 -14.12
CA GLY A 33 -11.50 0.94 -15.33
C GLY A 33 -10.00 1.19 -15.14
N ALA A 34 -9.51 1.28 -13.91
CA ALA A 34 -8.10 1.53 -13.59
C ALA A 34 -7.49 0.43 -12.71
N ARG A 35 -6.16 0.33 -12.74
CA ARG A 35 -5.30 -0.61 -12.00
C ARG A 35 -4.15 0.16 -11.35
N ILE A 36 -4.12 0.16 -10.02
CA ILE A 36 -3.14 0.88 -9.21
C ILE A 36 -2.30 -0.14 -8.44
N TRP A 37 -0.98 -0.08 -8.60
CA TRP A 37 -0.05 -0.81 -7.75
C TRP A 37 0.24 0.01 -6.50
N VAL A 38 -0.29 -0.44 -5.36
CA VAL A 38 -0.17 0.20 -4.05
C VAL A 38 0.95 -0.50 -3.27
N ASP A 39 2.01 0.25 -3.00
CA ASP A 39 3.33 -0.21 -2.56
C ASP A 39 3.99 -1.22 -3.50
N ALA A 40 5.28 -1.00 -3.74
CA ALA A 40 6.14 -1.78 -4.60
C ALA A 40 7.29 -2.39 -3.77
N GLY A 41 6.91 -3.12 -2.72
CA GLY A 41 7.85 -3.83 -1.86
C GLY A 41 8.65 -4.89 -2.59
N SER A 42 9.79 -5.26 -2.01
CA SER A 42 10.70 -6.27 -2.57
C SER A 42 9.96 -7.56 -2.97
N GLY A 43 10.02 -7.90 -4.26
CA GLY A 43 9.48 -9.11 -4.87
C GLY A 43 8.02 -9.03 -5.34
N THR A 44 7.35 -7.89 -5.20
CA THR A 44 5.93 -7.72 -5.60
C THR A 44 5.74 -7.54 -7.11
N LEU A 45 6.76 -7.09 -7.85
CA LEU A 45 6.72 -6.96 -9.31
C LEU A 45 6.50 -8.31 -10.01
N GLY A 46 7.01 -9.40 -9.45
CA GLY A 46 6.81 -10.75 -10.00
C GLY A 46 5.33 -11.17 -9.99
N PRO A 47 4.69 -11.26 -8.81
CA PRO A 47 3.27 -11.57 -8.69
C PRO A 47 2.36 -10.56 -9.40
N LEU A 48 2.71 -9.26 -9.43
CA LEU A 48 1.95 -8.24 -10.17
C LEU A 48 1.68 -8.67 -11.62
N GLN A 49 2.70 -9.22 -12.29
CA GLN A 49 2.62 -9.61 -13.70
C GLN A 49 1.68 -10.78 -13.99
N ARG A 50 1.16 -11.47 -12.95
CA ARG A 50 0.07 -12.45 -13.12
C ARG A 50 -1.28 -11.78 -13.38
N HIS A 51 -1.40 -10.49 -13.09
CA HIS A 51 -2.65 -9.74 -13.11
C HIS A 51 -2.65 -8.58 -14.11
N VAL A 52 -1.51 -7.89 -14.25
CA VAL A 52 -1.36 -6.74 -15.14
C VAL A 52 0.11 -6.60 -15.55
N ARG A 53 0.38 -6.28 -16.82
CA ARG A 53 1.75 -5.95 -17.23
C ARG A 53 2.16 -4.61 -16.63
N LEU A 54 3.44 -4.44 -16.31
CA LEU A 54 3.92 -3.20 -15.70
C LEU A 54 3.60 -1.96 -16.54
N ASP A 55 3.71 -2.03 -17.88
CA ASP A 55 3.39 -0.93 -18.81
C ASP A 55 1.89 -0.73 -19.07
N GLU A 56 1.02 -1.52 -18.42
CA GLU A 56 -0.45 -1.38 -18.46
C GLU A 56 -1.03 -0.83 -17.16
N LEU A 57 -0.20 -0.53 -16.16
CA LEU A 57 -0.64 0.14 -14.94
C LEU A 57 -1.10 1.57 -15.24
N ASP A 58 -2.17 1.97 -14.57
CA ASP A 58 -2.70 3.32 -14.68
C ASP A 58 -2.03 4.26 -13.67
N ALA A 59 -1.59 3.74 -12.53
CA ALA A 59 -0.78 4.47 -11.56
C ALA A 59 -0.03 3.52 -10.59
N ILE A 60 0.94 4.10 -9.90
CA ILE A 60 1.61 3.53 -8.73
C ILE A 60 1.38 4.47 -7.54
N TRP A 61 1.10 3.90 -6.37
CA TRP A 61 0.98 4.63 -5.11
C TRP A 61 1.97 4.07 -4.10
N ILE A 62 2.78 4.92 -3.50
CA ILE A 62 3.77 4.55 -2.49
C ILE A 62 3.44 5.26 -1.18
N SER A 63 3.19 4.47 -0.13
CA SER A 63 2.86 4.97 1.21
C SER A 63 4.04 5.69 1.85
N HIS A 64 5.23 5.09 1.81
CA HIS A 64 6.48 5.62 2.36
C HIS A 64 7.71 4.96 1.70
N LEU A 65 8.93 5.45 1.98
CA LEU A 65 10.16 5.04 1.27
C LEU A 65 11.05 4.01 1.99
N HIS A 66 10.46 3.17 2.85
CA HIS A 66 11.13 1.94 3.28
C HIS A 66 11.22 0.93 2.13
N ALA A 67 12.25 0.07 2.17
CA ALA A 67 12.59 -0.81 1.05
C ALA A 67 11.52 -1.90 0.83
N ASP A 68 10.90 -2.38 1.90
CA ASP A 68 9.78 -3.32 1.87
C ASP A 68 8.48 -2.72 1.34
N HIS A 69 8.46 -1.43 0.99
CA HIS A 69 7.33 -0.75 0.35
C HIS A 69 7.67 -0.15 -1.02
N SER A 70 8.95 -0.06 -1.39
CA SER A 70 9.37 0.73 -2.58
C SER A 70 10.52 0.14 -3.40
N ALA A 71 11.19 -0.92 -2.94
CA ALA A 71 12.41 -1.41 -3.62
C ALA A 71 12.17 -1.93 -5.03
N ASP A 72 10.99 -2.48 -5.34
CA ASP A 72 10.70 -2.98 -6.70
C ASP A 72 10.47 -1.85 -7.72
N LEU A 73 10.39 -0.59 -7.29
CA LEU A 73 10.48 0.55 -8.21
C LEU A 73 11.82 0.60 -8.95
N LEU A 74 12.89 0.11 -8.32
CA LEU A 74 14.23 0.10 -8.90
C LEU A 74 14.30 -0.83 -10.11
N THR A 75 13.70 -2.02 -10.01
CA THR A 75 13.63 -2.98 -11.12
C THR A 75 12.56 -2.60 -12.12
N ALA A 76 11.44 -2.02 -11.66
CA ALA A 76 10.42 -1.44 -12.53
C ALA A 76 11.00 -0.33 -13.43
N TYR A 77 11.83 0.56 -12.88
CA TYR A 77 12.57 1.57 -13.64
C TYR A 77 13.37 0.96 -14.79
N TYR A 78 14.12 -0.12 -14.52
CA TYR A 78 14.88 -0.80 -15.57
C TYR A 78 14.00 -1.46 -16.62
N GLY A 79 12.89 -2.07 -16.18
CA GLY A 79 11.90 -2.65 -17.09
C GLY A 79 11.31 -1.60 -18.05
N LEU A 80 10.93 -0.43 -17.52
CA LEU A 80 10.26 0.62 -18.28
C LEU A 80 11.17 1.34 -19.29
N LEU A 81 12.46 1.49 -18.98
CA LEU A 81 13.38 2.28 -19.82
C LEU A 81 14.34 1.46 -20.67
N TYR A 82 14.67 0.24 -20.26
CA TYR A 82 15.78 -0.51 -20.86
C TYR A 82 15.43 -1.96 -21.25
N ALA A 83 14.17 -2.38 -21.09
CA ALA A 83 13.71 -3.71 -21.48
C ALA A 83 12.71 -3.65 -22.65
N ASP A 84 11.79 -4.63 -22.71
CA ASP A 84 10.78 -4.79 -23.77
C ASP A 84 9.48 -4.02 -23.50
N LEU A 85 9.35 -3.38 -22.33
CA LEU A 85 8.18 -2.57 -21.99
C LEU A 85 8.17 -1.28 -22.82
N ARG A 86 6.98 -0.89 -23.29
CA ARG A 86 6.82 0.32 -24.11
C ARG A 86 5.63 1.14 -23.61
N PRO A 87 5.74 1.77 -22.43
CA PRO A 87 4.69 2.63 -21.93
C PRO A 87 4.51 3.83 -22.87
N ALA A 88 3.27 4.26 -23.12
CA ALA A 88 2.99 5.39 -23.99
C ALA A 88 3.43 6.75 -23.39
N ALA A 89 3.55 6.80 -22.06
CA ALA A 89 4.03 7.92 -21.26
C ALA A 89 4.61 7.38 -19.94
N PRO A 90 5.42 8.16 -19.20
CA PRO A 90 5.85 7.78 -17.85
C PRO A 90 4.65 7.42 -16.96
N ILE A 91 4.76 6.34 -16.18
CA ILE A 91 3.66 5.87 -15.33
C ILE A 91 3.41 6.89 -14.20
N PRO A 92 2.18 7.37 -13.96
CA PRO A 92 1.87 8.20 -12.81
C PRO A 92 2.31 7.53 -11.51
N LEU A 93 3.14 8.21 -10.73
CA LEU A 93 3.67 7.69 -9.47
C LEU A 93 3.41 8.69 -8.35
N PHE A 94 2.51 8.34 -7.45
CA PHE A 94 2.20 9.12 -6.25
C PHE A 94 3.03 8.56 -5.09
N GLY A 95 3.87 9.38 -4.48
CA GLY A 95 4.74 8.93 -3.39
C GLY A 95 5.05 10.07 -2.42
N PRO A 96 5.65 9.80 -1.26
CA PRO A 96 6.01 10.84 -0.30
C PRO A 96 7.06 11.81 -0.88
N PRO A 97 7.30 12.96 -0.20
CA PRO A 97 8.34 13.89 -0.60
C PRO A 97 9.73 13.23 -0.74
N GLY A 98 10.47 13.60 -1.78
CA GLY A 98 11.80 13.07 -2.10
C GLY A 98 11.81 11.76 -2.89
N THR A 99 10.66 11.28 -3.37
CA THR A 99 10.57 9.99 -4.07
C THR A 99 11.49 9.92 -5.30
N ALA A 100 11.44 10.91 -6.19
CA ALA A 100 12.26 10.93 -7.40
C ALA A 100 13.77 10.95 -7.07
N ASP A 101 14.16 11.79 -6.13
CA ASP A 101 15.57 11.95 -5.75
C ASP A 101 16.12 10.73 -5.00
N ARG A 102 15.31 10.06 -4.18
CA ARG A 102 15.74 8.82 -3.51
C ARG A 102 15.96 7.69 -4.52
N LEU A 103 15.05 7.53 -5.49
CA LEU A 103 15.21 6.57 -6.57
C LEU A 103 16.45 6.89 -7.41
N ALA A 104 16.62 8.16 -7.80
CA ALA A 104 17.77 8.59 -8.58
C ALA A 104 19.09 8.40 -7.82
N GLY A 105 19.10 8.67 -6.51
CA GLY A 105 20.25 8.47 -5.64
C GLY A 105 20.73 7.02 -5.58
N PHE A 106 19.81 6.05 -5.62
CA PHE A 106 20.16 4.64 -5.73
C PHE A 106 20.56 4.22 -7.15
N LEU A 107 19.81 4.69 -8.15
CA LEU A 107 19.95 4.24 -9.55
C LEU A 107 21.15 4.87 -10.29
N THR A 108 21.70 5.98 -9.79
CA THR A 108 22.78 6.72 -10.46
C THR A 108 24.11 5.99 -10.27
N ASN A 109 24.55 5.30 -11.32
CA ASN A 109 25.84 4.58 -11.36
C ASN A 109 26.92 5.32 -12.17
N SER A 110 26.66 6.56 -12.57
CA SER A 110 27.56 7.39 -13.39
C SER A 110 27.64 8.82 -12.85
N GLY A 111 28.39 9.70 -13.51
CA GLY A 111 28.38 11.13 -13.18
C GLY A 111 27.09 11.87 -13.56
N THR A 112 26.14 11.21 -14.24
CA THR A 112 24.86 11.78 -14.67
C THR A 112 23.71 11.16 -13.88
N ARG A 113 22.83 11.99 -13.30
CA ARG A 113 21.64 11.57 -12.55
C ARG A 113 20.75 10.68 -13.43
N SER A 114 20.32 9.53 -12.91
CA SER A 114 19.38 8.66 -13.61
C SER A 114 18.06 9.38 -13.89
N PRO A 115 17.51 9.27 -15.11
CA PRO A 115 16.28 9.96 -15.53
C PRO A 115 15.01 9.25 -15.01
N VAL A 116 14.83 9.22 -13.69
CA VAL A 116 13.66 8.60 -13.01
C VAL A 116 12.34 9.10 -13.61
N GLU A 117 12.28 10.39 -13.94
CA GLU A 117 11.11 11.07 -14.47
C GLU A 117 10.74 10.62 -15.90
N SER A 118 11.65 9.93 -16.61
CA SER A 118 11.33 9.30 -17.89
C SER A 118 10.57 7.99 -17.72
N ALA A 119 10.69 7.33 -16.57
CA ALA A 119 9.95 6.11 -16.24
C ALA A 119 8.65 6.45 -15.49
N PHE A 120 8.71 7.44 -14.59
CA PHE A 120 7.62 7.77 -13.68
C PHE A 120 7.27 9.26 -13.71
N ALA A 121 5.99 9.57 -13.90
CA ALA A 121 5.47 10.92 -13.70
C ALA A 121 5.21 11.14 -12.19
N VAL A 122 6.26 11.52 -11.46
CA VAL A 122 6.22 11.60 -9.99
C VAL A 122 5.40 12.79 -9.50
N THR A 123 4.44 12.51 -8.61
CA THR A 123 3.68 13.50 -7.83
C THR A 123 3.93 13.25 -6.36
N GLU A 124 4.49 14.24 -5.66
CA GLU A 124 4.72 14.14 -4.22
C GLU A 124 3.43 14.36 -3.44
N LEU A 125 3.16 13.47 -2.48
CA LEU A 125 1.99 13.48 -1.62
C LEU A 125 2.14 14.53 -0.51
N THR A 126 1.00 15.12 -0.16
CA THR A 126 0.82 16.02 0.99
C THR A 126 -0.36 15.54 1.82
N ASP A 127 -0.46 15.97 3.08
CA ASP A 127 -1.65 15.65 3.89
C ASP A 127 -2.91 16.20 3.22
N GLY A 128 -3.95 15.37 3.10
CA GLY A 128 -5.19 15.71 2.41
C GLY A 128 -5.08 15.76 0.88
N HIS A 129 -4.00 15.26 0.27
CA HIS A 129 -3.89 15.16 -1.19
C HIS A 129 -5.07 14.37 -1.78
N ARG A 130 -5.69 14.88 -2.85
CA ARG A 130 -6.80 14.21 -3.56
C ARG A 130 -6.52 14.20 -5.05
N THR A 131 -6.76 13.05 -5.67
CA THR A 131 -6.61 12.87 -7.11
C THR A 131 -7.56 11.77 -7.61
N ALA A 132 -7.62 11.55 -8.91
CA ALA A 132 -8.39 10.46 -9.51
C ALA A 132 -7.56 9.74 -10.57
N VAL A 133 -7.74 8.43 -10.66
CA VAL A 133 -7.14 7.56 -11.68
C VAL A 133 -8.26 6.70 -12.27
N GLY A 134 -8.61 6.96 -13.53
CA GLY A 134 -9.85 6.42 -14.12
C GLY A 134 -11.07 6.82 -13.27
N GLY A 135 -11.90 5.84 -12.91
CA GLY A 135 -13.05 6.03 -12.01
C GLY A 135 -12.75 5.85 -10.52
N LEU A 136 -11.48 5.80 -10.11
CA LEU A 136 -11.07 5.67 -8.71
C LEU A 136 -10.74 7.04 -8.13
N GLU A 137 -11.39 7.40 -7.02
CA GLU A 137 -11.03 8.58 -6.23
C GLU A 137 -10.00 8.19 -5.16
N LEU A 138 -8.88 8.90 -5.11
CA LEU A 138 -7.77 8.65 -4.17
C LEU A 138 -7.65 9.83 -3.21
N THR A 139 -7.54 9.55 -1.91
CA THR A 139 -7.28 10.55 -0.87
C THR A 139 -6.16 10.07 0.06
N ALA A 140 -5.14 10.91 0.26
CA ALA A 140 -4.06 10.68 1.20
C ALA A 140 -4.32 11.35 2.55
N ARG A 141 -3.86 10.73 3.64
CA ARG A 141 -3.59 11.42 4.91
C ARG A 141 -2.22 11.08 5.42
N ALA A 142 -1.50 12.07 5.96
CA ALA A 142 -0.27 11.82 6.67
C ALA A 142 -0.57 11.03 7.95
N VAL A 143 0.21 9.98 8.20
CA VAL A 143 0.01 9.09 9.35
C VAL A 143 1.24 9.08 10.27
N ALA A 144 1.10 8.50 11.46
CA ALA A 144 2.13 8.52 12.49
C ALA A 144 3.19 7.45 12.22
N HIS A 145 4.30 7.82 11.58
CA HIS A 145 5.47 6.96 11.35
C HIS A 145 6.76 7.79 11.51
N ASP A 146 7.93 7.15 11.53
CA ASP A 146 9.22 7.82 11.77
C ASP A 146 9.75 8.62 10.58
N ILE A 147 9.23 8.36 9.38
CA ILE A 147 9.45 9.12 8.15
C ILE A 147 8.09 9.56 7.55
N PRO A 148 8.07 10.50 6.58
CA PRO A 148 6.84 10.84 5.87
C PRO A 148 6.15 9.60 5.31
N ALA A 149 4.95 9.32 5.81
CA ALA A 149 4.13 8.17 5.46
C ALA A 149 2.68 8.59 5.27
N PHE A 150 2.01 7.94 4.32
CA PHE A 150 0.64 8.28 3.93
C PHE A 150 -0.25 7.05 3.86
N ALA A 151 -1.40 7.12 4.55
CA ALA A 151 -2.51 6.22 4.31
C ALA A 151 -3.26 6.64 3.04
N LEU A 152 -3.94 5.68 2.41
CA LEU A 152 -4.68 5.85 1.17
C LEU A 152 -6.14 5.42 1.37
N ARG A 153 -7.10 6.28 0.98
CA ARG A 153 -8.48 5.87 0.70
C ARG A 153 -8.70 5.82 -0.81
N VAL A 154 -9.16 4.67 -1.30
CA VAL A 154 -9.64 4.47 -2.67
C VAL A 154 -11.15 4.30 -2.64
N ALA A 155 -11.89 5.13 -3.36
CA ALA A 155 -13.34 5.04 -3.45
C ALA A 155 -13.81 4.89 -4.90
N ALA A 156 -14.80 4.02 -5.13
CA ALA A 156 -15.44 3.83 -6.42
C ALA A 156 -16.81 3.17 -6.25
N GLY A 157 -17.82 3.68 -6.97
CA GLY A 157 -19.15 3.03 -7.04
C GLY A 157 -19.85 2.84 -5.69
N GLY A 158 -19.60 3.73 -4.72
CA GLY A 158 -20.15 3.65 -3.36
C GLY A 158 -19.39 2.73 -2.40
N ALA A 159 -18.37 2.02 -2.86
CA ALA A 159 -17.46 1.24 -2.03
C ALA A 159 -16.14 1.99 -1.78
N SER A 160 -15.46 1.70 -0.68
CA SER A 160 -14.12 2.24 -0.43
C SER A 160 -13.21 1.30 0.34
N LEU A 161 -11.96 1.21 -0.11
CA LEU A 161 -10.85 0.55 0.57
C LEU A 161 -9.96 1.62 1.22
N VAL A 162 -9.57 1.43 2.47
CA VAL A 162 -8.51 2.22 3.10
C VAL A 162 -7.29 1.35 3.38
N TYR A 163 -6.12 1.78 2.93
CA TYR A 163 -4.83 1.17 3.25
C TYR A 163 -4.09 2.07 4.25
N SER A 164 -3.66 1.51 5.37
CA SER A 164 -3.02 2.27 6.46
C SER A 164 -1.62 2.81 6.11
N GLY A 165 -0.89 2.15 5.20
CA GLY A 165 0.57 2.23 5.24
C GLY A 165 1.11 1.60 6.53
N ASP A 166 2.36 1.93 6.87
CA ASP A 166 2.93 1.63 8.18
C ASP A 166 2.68 2.83 9.09
N THR A 167 2.16 2.59 10.28
CA THR A 167 1.83 3.67 11.20
C THR A 167 1.53 3.19 12.61
N ALA A 168 1.71 4.06 13.61
CA ALA A 168 1.07 3.97 14.90
C ALA A 168 -0.42 4.38 14.86
N PRO A 169 -1.19 4.02 15.90
CA PRO A 169 -2.56 4.48 16.04
C PRO A 169 -2.65 6.01 16.03
N CYS A 170 -3.44 6.57 15.11
CA CYS A 170 -3.60 8.01 15.01
C CYS A 170 -5.02 8.42 14.54
N PRO A 171 -5.47 9.65 14.90
CA PRO A 171 -6.77 10.16 14.46
C PRO A 171 -6.90 10.25 12.95
N ALA A 172 -5.83 10.63 12.24
CA ALA A 172 -5.86 10.82 10.79
C ALA A 172 -6.25 9.53 10.03
N LEU A 173 -5.72 8.38 10.45
CA LEU A 173 -6.12 7.09 9.88
C LEU A 173 -7.58 6.76 10.19
N THR A 174 -8.01 6.97 11.44
CA THR A 174 -9.38 6.69 11.88
C THR A 174 -10.40 7.55 11.10
N GLU A 175 -10.12 8.84 10.93
CA GLU A 175 -10.92 9.77 10.14
C GLU A 175 -10.96 9.38 8.65
N LEU A 176 -9.81 9.02 8.08
CA LEU A 176 -9.74 8.57 6.68
C LEU A 176 -10.55 7.29 6.47
N ALA A 177 -10.50 6.37 7.43
CA ALA A 177 -11.19 5.08 7.41
C ALA A 177 -12.68 5.15 7.77
N ALA A 178 -13.22 6.33 8.10
CA ALA A 178 -14.62 6.50 8.50
C ALA A 178 -15.59 5.85 7.49
N ASP A 179 -16.38 4.91 8.00
CA ASP A 179 -17.40 4.11 7.32
C ASP A 179 -16.90 3.45 6.02
N CYS A 180 -15.61 3.08 5.96
CA CYS A 180 -15.07 2.41 4.79
C CYS A 180 -15.59 0.97 4.68
N THR A 181 -15.75 0.49 3.44
CA THR A 181 -16.15 -0.89 3.17
C THR A 181 -15.12 -1.90 3.70
N ALA A 182 -13.82 -1.61 3.54
CA ALA A 182 -12.75 -2.42 4.08
C ALA A 182 -11.56 -1.55 4.50
N LEU A 183 -10.99 -1.87 5.67
CA LEU A 183 -9.72 -1.33 6.15
C LEU A 183 -8.63 -2.40 6.04
N LEU A 184 -7.64 -2.17 5.17
CA LEU A 184 -6.40 -2.92 5.08
C LEU A 184 -5.38 -2.27 6.05
N CYS A 185 -5.21 -2.88 7.23
CA CYS A 185 -4.40 -2.31 8.31
C CYS A 185 -3.17 -3.16 8.60
N GLU A 186 -2.03 -2.50 8.81
CA GLU A 186 -0.84 -3.14 9.35
C GLU A 186 -1.05 -3.64 10.80
N ALA A 187 -0.24 -4.62 11.21
CA ALA A 187 -0.18 -5.12 12.57
C ALA A 187 1.21 -5.72 12.84
N GLU A 188 2.26 -4.91 12.60
CA GLU A 188 3.64 -5.37 12.69
C GLU A 188 3.97 -5.80 14.12
N SER A 189 3.67 -4.93 15.07
CA SER A 189 4.22 -5.04 16.41
C SER A 189 3.42 -6.01 17.27
N SER A 190 4.09 -7.01 17.87
CA SER A 190 3.41 -7.93 18.79
C SER A 190 2.98 -7.28 20.10
N ARG A 191 3.53 -6.13 20.46
CA ARG A 191 3.15 -5.33 21.64
C ARG A 191 3.63 -3.89 21.41
N PRO A 192 3.07 -2.89 22.09
CA PRO A 192 3.62 -1.55 22.05
C PRO A 192 5.09 -1.57 22.51
N PRO A 193 5.96 -0.70 21.96
CA PRO A 193 7.35 -0.65 22.39
C PRO A 193 7.45 -0.31 23.88
N ALA A 194 8.40 -0.92 24.57
CA ALA A 194 8.67 -0.61 25.98
C ALA A 194 9.36 0.75 26.14
N ASP A 195 10.20 1.11 25.16
CA ASP A 195 10.96 2.35 25.09
C ASP A 195 10.82 2.96 23.68
N GLY A 196 10.74 4.29 23.60
CA GLY A 196 10.64 5.02 22.32
C GLY A 196 9.20 5.17 21.79
N PRO A 197 9.03 5.91 20.68
CA PRO A 197 7.72 6.12 20.09
C PRO A 197 7.20 4.84 19.41
N GLN A 198 5.90 4.57 19.56
CA GLN A 198 5.23 3.59 18.72
C GLN A 198 5.13 4.15 17.30
N VAL A 199 5.51 3.33 16.31
CA VAL A 199 5.47 3.68 14.88
C VAL A 199 4.75 2.64 14.03
N HIS A 200 4.27 1.57 14.67
CA HIS A 200 3.50 0.47 14.09
C HIS A 200 2.30 0.11 14.95
N HIS A 201 1.29 -0.51 14.36
CA HIS A 201 0.13 -1.04 15.07
C HIS A 201 0.46 -2.36 15.73
N THR A 202 -0.15 -2.61 16.89
CA THR A 202 -0.39 -3.98 17.34
C THR A 202 -1.68 -4.53 16.74
N PRO A 203 -1.92 -5.85 16.75
CA PRO A 203 -3.19 -6.39 16.31
C PRO A 203 -4.41 -5.81 17.05
N GLU A 204 -4.31 -5.59 18.36
CA GLU A 204 -5.35 -4.93 19.16
C GLU A 204 -5.59 -3.49 18.70
N ASP A 205 -4.52 -2.77 18.37
CA ASP A 205 -4.64 -1.41 17.86
C ASP A 205 -5.34 -1.38 16.51
N ALA A 206 -5.04 -2.34 15.61
CA ALA A 206 -5.67 -2.44 14.31
C ALA A 206 -7.17 -2.72 14.47
N GLY A 207 -7.53 -3.62 15.40
CA GLY A 207 -8.93 -3.86 15.78
C GLY A 207 -9.61 -2.63 16.36
N ALA A 208 -8.96 -1.91 17.27
CA ALA A 208 -9.50 -0.68 17.86
C ALA A 208 -9.70 0.43 16.81
N THR A 209 -8.76 0.57 15.88
CA THR A 209 -8.84 1.52 14.75
C THR A 209 -10.03 1.17 13.85
N ALA A 210 -10.21 -0.10 13.50
CA ALA A 210 -11.35 -0.55 12.70
C ALA A 210 -12.70 -0.29 13.39
N THR A 211 -12.79 -0.51 14.71
CA THR A 211 -14.00 -0.20 15.50
C THR A 211 -14.28 1.29 15.51
N ALA A 212 -13.26 2.11 15.80
CA ALA A 212 -13.42 3.56 15.87
C ALA A 212 -13.79 4.17 14.52
N ALA A 213 -13.31 3.60 13.42
CA ALA A 213 -13.62 4.02 12.07
C ALA A 213 -15.00 3.55 11.57
N GLY A 214 -15.68 2.62 12.27
CA GLY A 214 -16.90 2.00 11.75
C GLY A 214 -16.66 1.20 10.47
N ALA A 215 -15.46 0.64 10.29
CA ALA A 215 -15.12 -0.11 9.09
C ALA A 215 -16.06 -1.32 8.91
N GLY A 216 -16.43 -1.64 7.66
CA GLY A 216 -17.27 -2.80 7.34
C GLY A 216 -16.58 -4.14 7.56
N ARG A 217 -15.26 -4.18 7.35
CA ARG A 217 -14.37 -5.29 7.75
C ARG A 217 -12.93 -4.82 7.92
N LEU A 218 -12.14 -5.61 8.65
CA LEU A 218 -10.71 -5.42 8.85
C LEU A 218 -9.94 -6.52 8.12
N ILE A 219 -8.99 -6.13 7.27
CA ILE A 219 -8.04 -7.03 6.61
C ILE A 219 -6.66 -6.72 7.17
N LEU A 220 -6.08 -7.63 7.95
CA LEU A 220 -4.74 -7.46 8.50
C LEU A 220 -3.69 -7.76 7.44
N THR A 221 -2.69 -6.90 7.34
CA THR A 221 -1.48 -7.08 6.52
C THR A 221 -0.23 -6.74 7.34
N HIS A 222 0.96 -6.87 6.75
CA HIS A 222 2.23 -6.46 7.36
C HIS A 222 2.36 -7.00 8.79
N VAL A 223 2.06 -8.30 8.96
CA VAL A 223 2.09 -8.94 10.28
C VAL A 223 3.54 -9.25 10.63
N GLY A 224 4.03 -8.69 11.73
CA GLY A 224 5.43 -8.81 12.09
C GLY A 224 5.82 -10.24 12.46
N ARG A 225 7.10 -10.55 12.28
CA ARG A 225 7.62 -11.94 12.31
C ARG A 225 7.51 -12.64 13.67
N SER A 226 7.22 -11.89 14.73
CA SER A 226 6.95 -12.44 16.07
C SER A 226 5.52 -12.93 16.26
N LEU A 227 4.64 -12.71 15.26
CA LEU A 227 3.26 -13.14 15.23
C LEU A 227 3.02 -14.10 14.07
N THR A 228 2.16 -15.09 14.31
CA THR A 228 1.47 -15.78 13.22
C THR A 228 0.25 -14.96 12.78
N PRO A 229 -0.16 -15.03 11.50
CA PRO A 229 -1.41 -14.38 11.06
C PRO A 229 -2.61 -14.77 11.94
N ARG A 230 -2.72 -16.04 12.32
CA ARG A 230 -3.78 -16.52 13.23
C ARG A 230 -3.77 -15.83 14.59
N GLN A 231 -2.60 -15.57 15.17
CA GLN A 231 -2.51 -14.82 16.43
C GLN A 231 -2.91 -13.36 16.25
N ALA A 232 -2.48 -12.73 15.15
CA ALA A 232 -2.86 -11.36 14.84
C ALA A 232 -4.39 -11.23 14.68
N LEU A 233 -5.02 -12.11 13.89
CA LEU A 233 -6.47 -12.15 13.70
C LEU A 233 -7.22 -12.30 15.03
N ALA A 234 -6.82 -13.27 15.86
CA ALA A 234 -7.46 -13.53 17.15
C ALA A 234 -7.38 -12.32 18.10
N ARG A 235 -6.24 -11.61 18.10
CA ARG A 235 -6.01 -10.44 18.94
C ARG A 235 -6.77 -9.21 18.45
N ALA A 236 -6.78 -8.93 17.14
CA ALA A 236 -7.55 -7.86 16.55
C ALA A 236 -9.06 -8.03 16.81
N ALA A 237 -9.57 -9.26 16.70
CA ALA A 237 -10.97 -9.59 16.98
C ALA A 237 -11.40 -9.33 18.44
N THR A 238 -10.46 -9.17 19.38
CA THR A 238 -10.82 -8.76 20.76
C THR A 238 -11.26 -7.29 20.85
N ARG A 239 -10.89 -6.48 19.84
CA ARG A 239 -11.17 -5.04 19.79
C ARG A 239 -12.05 -4.63 18.62
N TYR A 240 -12.35 -5.55 17.70
CA TYR A 240 -13.22 -5.32 16.55
C TYR A 240 -14.35 -6.35 16.48
N PRO A 241 -15.63 -5.94 16.53
CA PRO A 241 -16.76 -6.87 16.51
C PRO A 241 -17.09 -7.39 15.10
N GLY A 242 -16.55 -6.78 14.04
CA GLY A 242 -16.80 -7.16 12.66
C GLY A 242 -15.86 -8.25 12.13
N PRO A 243 -15.95 -8.58 10.82
CA PRO A 243 -15.10 -9.59 10.19
C PRO A 243 -13.63 -9.19 10.17
N VAL A 244 -12.75 -10.08 10.64
CA VAL A 244 -11.29 -9.92 10.56
C VAL A 244 -10.72 -10.97 9.61
N GLU A 245 -10.03 -10.53 8.57
CA GLU A 245 -9.41 -11.36 7.53
C GLU A 245 -7.90 -11.08 7.46
N TYR A 246 -7.13 -11.99 6.83
CA TYR A 246 -5.69 -11.80 6.63
C TYR A 246 -5.38 -11.62 5.14
N ALA A 247 -4.57 -10.63 4.80
CA ALA A 247 -4.03 -10.41 3.47
C ALA A 247 -2.97 -11.47 3.13
N ALA A 248 -3.40 -12.71 2.89
CA ALA A 248 -2.52 -13.76 2.41
C ALA A 248 -2.06 -13.44 0.97
N PRO A 249 -0.78 -13.67 0.62
CA PRO A 249 -0.29 -13.48 -0.75
C PRO A 249 -1.11 -14.26 -1.77
N GLY A 250 -1.46 -13.61 -2.88
CA GLY A 250 -2.32 -14.16 -3.93
C GLY A 250 -3.82 -14.10 -3.63
N ALA A 251 -4.24 -13.72 -2.42
CA ALA A 251 -5.67 -13.56 -2.10
C ALA A 251 -6.28 -12.34 -2.82
N GLY A 252 -7.54 -12.49 -3.22
CA GLY A 252 -8.36 -11.43 -3.80
C GLY A 252 -9.56 -11.10 -2.92
N PHE A 253 -9.88 -9.82 -2.77
CA PHE A 253 -10.99 -9.31 -1.97
C PHE A 253 -11.86 -8.37 -2.82
N PRO A 254 -13.11 -8.74 -3.13
CA PRO A 254 -14.08 -7.79 -3.70
C PRO A 254 -14.47 -6.78 -2.62
N ILE A 255 -14.33 -5.49 -2.90
CA ILE A 255 -14.68 -4.38 -2.02
C ILE A 255 -16.02 -3.81 -2.52
N GLY A 256 -17.12 -4.40 -2.06
CA GLY A 256 -18.48 -4.04 -2.47
C GLY A 256 -19.32 -5.24 -2.91
#